data_AF-A0A391P696-F1
#
_entry.id   AF-A0A391P696-F1
#
_cell.length_a   1.000
_cell.length_b   1.000
_cell.length_c   1.000
_cell.angle_alpha   90.00
_cell.angle_beta   90.00
_cell.angle_gamma   90.00
#
_symmetry.space_group_name_H-M   'P 1'
#
loop_
_entity.id
_entity.type
_entity.pdbx_description
1 polymer ?
#
loop_
_entity_poly.entity_id
_entity_poly.type
_entity_poly.pdbx_seq_one_letter_code
_entity_poly.pdbx_strand_id
1 'polypeptide(L)' 'MADKKTVFIAFAIEDERQRDLLKGQSLHPRSPYEFIDMSVKEPYDTGWKDKVRTRIRRSHGVIALVSKNSLTSVGRR' A
#
# COMPACT_ATOMS: atom_id res chain seq x y z
N MET A 1 -21.46 -12.37 -1.42
CA MET A 1 -20.09 -12.14 -0.90
C MET A 1 -19.76 -10.69 -1.20
N ALA A 2 -19.41 -9.89 -0.20
CA ALA A 2 -19.06 -8.49 -0.46
C ALA A 2 -17.82 -8.44 -1.36
N ASP A 3 -17.89 -7.67 -2.45
CA ASP A 3 -16.78 -7.50 -3.38
C ASP A 3 -15.54 -6.99 -2.62
N LYS A 4 -14.44 -7.74 -2.66
CA LYS A 4 -13.21 -7.36 -1.96
C LYS A 4 -12.69 -6.06 -2.56
N LYS A 5 -12.54 -5.03 -1.73
CA LYS A 5 -12.06 -3.73 -2.20
C LYS A 5 -10.54 -3.77 -2.37
N THR A 6 -10.08 -3.42 -3.56
CA THR A 6 -8.66 -3.19 -3.85
C THR A 6 -8.20 -1.87 -3.25
N VAL A 7 -7.13 -1.88 -2.45
CA VAL A 7 -6.57 -0.70 -1.80
C VAL A 7 -5.08 -0.58 -2.13
N PHE A 8 -4.66 0.64 -2.50
CA PHE A 8 -3.25 0.95 -2.69
C PHE A 8 -2.66 1.48 -1.38
N ILE A 9 -1.76 0.72 -0.75
CA ILE A 9 -1.03 1.16 0.44
C ILE A 9 0.29 1.78 0.01
N ALA A 10 0.42 3.10 0.18
CA ALA A 10 1.66 3.84 0.01
C ALA A 10 2.42 3.85 1.35
N PHE A 11 3.65 3.36 1.36
CA PHE A 11 4.50 3.29 2.56
C PHE A 11 5.97 3.44 2.15
N ALA A 12 6.83 3.87 3.08
CA ALA A 12 8.28 3.82 2.88
C ALA A 12 8.77 2.39 3.13
N ILE A 13 9.79 1.92 2.40
CA ILE A 13 10.22 0.52 2.49
C ILE A 13 10.72 0.15 3.90
N GLU A 14 11.26 1.14 4.60
CA GLU A 14 11.68 1.06 6.00
C GLU A 14 10.52 0.77 6.96
N ASP A 15 9.28 1.06 6.55
CA ASP A 15 8.05 0.83 7.32
C ASP A 15 7.29 -0.43 6.88
N GLU A 16 7.93 -1.35 6.14
CA GLU A 16 7.28 -2.60 5.68
C GLU A 16 6.58 -3.35 6.81
N ARG A 17 7.18 -3.38 8.00
CA ARG A 17 6.59 -4.00 9.19
C ARG A 17 5.23 -3.41 9.55
N GLN A 18 5.03 -2.09 9.41
CA GLN A 18 3.73 -1.45 9.70
C GLN A 18 2.67 -1.86 8.67
N ARG A 19 3.05 -1.91 7.40
CA ARG A 19 2.18 -2.41 6.32
C ARG A 19 1.79 -3.87 6.56
N ASP A 20 2.74 -4.71 6.97
CA ASP A 20 2.49 -6.12 7.24
C ASP A 20 1.56 -6.34 8.43
N LEU A 21 1.70 -5.52 9.49
CA LEU A 21 0.76 -5.52 10.60
C LEU A 21 -0.65 -5.11 10.16
N LEU A 22 -0.78 -4.05 9.35
CA LEU A 22 -2.06 -3.60 8.80
C LEU A 22 -2.73 -4.68 7.94
N LYS A 23 -1.95 -5.36 7.08
CA LYS A 23 -2.43 -6.49 6.29
C LYS A 23 -2.80 -7.67 7.19
N GLY A 24 -2.01 -7.96 8.22
CA GLY A 24 -2.27 -9.02 9.19
C GLY A 24 -3.61 -8.84 9.91
N GLN A 25 -3.98 -7.60 10.26
CA GLN A 25 -5.30 -7.30 10.84
C GLN A 25 -6.44 -7.69 9.89
N SER A 26 -6.29 -7.45 8.58
CA SER A 26 -7.31 -7.83 7.60
C SER A 26 -7.52 -9.34 7.44
N LEU A 27 -6.51 -10.15 7.79
CA LEU A 27 -6.57 -11.62 7.72
C LEU A 27 -7.13 -12.24 9.01
N HIS A 28 -7.36 -11.44 10.05
CA HIS A 28 -7.86 -11.94 11.32
C HIS A 28 -9.33 -12.37 11.18
N PRO A 29 -9.75 -13.53 11.73
CA PRO A 29 -11.14 -14.03 11.60
C PRO A 29 -12.23 -13.10 12.13
N ARG A 30 -11.85 -12.17 13.02
CA ARG A 30 -12.73 -11.16 13.63
C ARG A 30 -12.59 -9.77 12.99
N SER A 31 -11.89 -9.67 11.85
CA SER A 31 -11.73 -8.39 11.16
C SER A 31 -13.06 -7.93 10.57
N PRO A 32 -13.50 -6.68 10.80
CA PRO A 32 -14.72 -6.14 10.22
C PRO A 32 -14.56 -5.74 8.75
N TYR A 33 -13.35 -5.86 8.18
CA TYR A 33 -13.03 -5.48 6.82
C TYR A 33 -12.08 -6.47 6.14
N GLU A 34 -12.14 -6.49 4.82
CA GLU A 34 -11.24 -7.24 3.94
C GLU A 34 -10.86 -6.39 2.74
N PHE A 35 -9.57 -6.40 2.36
CA PHE A 35 -9.09 -5.68 1.19
C PHE A 35 -7.96 -6.42 0.47
N ILE A 36 -7.78 -6.10 -0.81
CA ILE A 36 -6.66 -6.58 -1.63
C ILE A 36 -5.59 -5.50 -1.63
N ASP A 37 -4.41 -5.83 -1.11
CA ASP A 37 -3.29 -4.91 -1.03
C ASP A 37 -2.48 -4.87 -2.34
N MET A 38 -2.41 -3.68 -2.95
CA MET A 38 -1.65 -3.40 -4.19
C MET A 38 -0.34 -2.65 -3.94
N SER A 39 0.18 -2.66 -2.73
CA SER A 39 1.42 -1.98 -2.35
C SER A 39 2.62 -2.41 -3.19
N VAL A 40 3.58 -1.49 -3.32
CA VAL A 40 4.83 -1.72 -4.05
C VAL A 40 5.89 -2.13 -3.04
N LYS A 41 6.36 -3.37 -3.13
CA LYS A 41 7.40 -3.92 -2.24
C LYS A 41 8.82 -3.61 -2.72
N GLU A 42 9.02 -3.51 -4.03
CA GLU A 42 10.31 -3.19 -4.64
C GLU A 42 10.21 -1.87 -5.40
N PRO A 43 11.12 -0.90 -5.17
CA PRO A 43 11.12 0.35 -5.92
C PRO A 43 11.38 0.06 -7.39
N TYR A 44 10.63 0.72 -8.27
CA TYR A 44 10.87 0.60 -9.71
C TYR A 44 12.08 1.44 -10.10
N ASP A 45 13.08 0.82 -10.73
CA ASP A 45 14.30 1.50 -11.22
C ASP A 45 13.99 2.63 -12.20
N THR A 46 12.94 2.47 -13.02
CA THR A 46 12.47 3.48 -13.99
C THR A 46 10.94 3.44 -14.14
N GLY A 47 10.35 4.60 -14.44
CA GLY A 47 8.90 4.73 -14.70
C GLY A 47 8.02 4.49 -13.47
N TRP A 48 8.55 4.72 -12.26
CA TRP A 48 7.83 4.46 -11.01
C TRP A 48 6.51 5.25 -10.92
N LYS A 49 6.49 6.50 -11.39
CA LYS A 49 5.30 7.37 -11.39
C LYS A 49 4.14 6.78 -12.20
N ASP A 50 4.40 6.30 -13.41
CA ASP A 50 3.34 5.79 -14.30
C ASP A 50 2.77 4.46 -13.80
N LYS A 51 3.64 3.60 -13.27
CA LYS A 51 3.24 2.32 -12.66
C LYS A 51 2.42 2.54 -11.40
N VAL A 52 2.86 3.43 -10.50
CA VAL A 52 2.12 3.79 -9.29
C VAL A 52 0.77 4.43 -9.64
N ARG A 53 0.75 5.38 -10.59
CA ARG A 53 -0.48 6.04 -11.03
C ARG A 53 -1.50 5.05 -11.59
N THR A 54 -1.04 4.05 -12.35
CA THR A 54 -1.89 2.99 -12.89
C THR A 54 -2.50 2.13 -11.78
N ARG A 55 -1.71 1.80 -10.74
CA ARG A 55 -2.21 1.04 -9.57
C ARG A 55 -3.21 1.82 -8.73
N ILE A 56 -2.97 3.11 -8.50
CA ILE A 56 -3.91 3.99 -7.80
C ILE A 56 -5.23 4.05 -8.55
N ARG A 57 -5.22 4.25 -9.89
CA ARG A 57 -6.43 4.28 -10.71
C ARG A 57 -7.22 2.97 -10.73
N ARG A 58 -6.55 1.84 -10.54
CA ARG A 58 -7.16 0.50 -10.45
C ARG A 58 -7.64 0.14 -9.04
N SER A 59 -7.31 0.96 -8.03
CA SER A 59 -7.69 0.73 -6.65
C SER A 59 -8.95 1.50 -6.30
N HIS A 60 -9.78 0.93 -5.42
CA HIS A 60 -11.00 1.57 -4.90
C HIS A 60 -10.68 2.64 -3.85
N GLY A 61 -9.49 2.57 -3.24
CA GLY A 61 -9.04 3.52 -2.25
C GLY A 61 -7.52 3.51 -2.11
N VAL A 62 -7.00 4.53 -1.42
CA VAL A 62 -5.58 4.70 -1.14
C VAL A 62 -5.40 4.91 0.36
N ILE A 63 -4.45 4.19 0.95
CA ILE A 63 -3.99 4.39 2.33
C ILE A 63 -2.54 4.85 2.27
N ALA A 64 -2.23 5.99 2.87
CA ALA A 64 -0.85 6.46 2.99
C ALA A 64 -0.38 6.25 4.44
N LEU A 65 0.65 5.41 4.62
CA LEU A 65 1.36 5.28 5.88
C LEU A 65 2.42 6.37 5.95
N VAL A 66 2.18 7.36 6.82
CA VAL A 66 3.08 8.49 7.03
C VAL A 66 3.90 8.23 8.29
N SER A 67 5.21 8.17 8.11
CA SER A 67 6.20 7.97 9.17
C SER A 67 7.32 9.00 9.03
N LYS A 68 8.29 8.95 9.95
CA LYS A 68 9.52 9.75 9.86
C LYS A 68 10.36 9.40 8.62
N ASN A 69 10.26 8.16 8.13
CA ASN A 69 10.99 7.66 6.97
C ASN A 69 10.30 8.02 5.64
N SER A 70 9.05 8.48 5.67
CA SER A 70 8.32 8.89 4.46
C SER A 70 9.01 10.03 3.72
N LEU A 71 9.75 10.91 4.42
CA LEU A 71 10.46 12.04 3.83
C LEU A 71 11.76 11.63 3.10
N THR A 72 12.38 10.52 3.49
CA THR A 72 13.66 10.01 2.94
C THR A 72 13.46 8.92 1.88
N SER A 73 12.23 8.43 1.69
CA SER A 73 11.93 7.38 0.72
C SER A 73 12.19 7.81 -0.73
N VAL A 74 12.74 6.89 -1.52
CA VAL A 74 13.25 7.10 -2.90
C VAL A 74 12.12 7.42 -3.92
N GLY A 75 10.85 7.44 -3.48
CA GLY A 75 9.67 7.73 -4.31
C GLY A 75 9.21 9.20 -4.29
N ARG A 76 10.04 10.17 -3.87
CA ARG A 76 9.60 11.58 -3.72
C ARG A 76 9.94 12.50 -4.91
N ARG A 77 10.66 12.03 -5.92
CA ARG A 77 11.12 12.90 -7.04
C ARG A 77 10.29 12.76 -8.31
#